data_AF-A0A959HZ12-F1
#
_entry.id   AF-A0A959HZ12-F1
#
_cell.length_a   1.000
_cell.length_b   1.000
_cell.length_c   1.000
_cell.angle_alpha   90.00
_cell.angle_beta   90.00
_cell.angle_gamma   90.00
#
_symmetry.space_group_name_H-M   'P 1'
#
loop_
_entity.id
_entity.type
_entity.pdbx_description
1 polymer ?
#
loop_
_entity_poly.entity_id
_entity_poly.type
_entity_poly.pdbx_seq_one_letter_code
_entity_poly.pdbx_strand_id
1 'polypeptide(L)'
;MTYILALDIGTSALKAIAFSPEGRILFIRKAAFSTAFPEPGHAEQSPGHILAAVKKNIRHIIRDAGEPPAALSFSSAMHSLIAVDENGGALTPCLTWQDNRSKALAAGLRNSPEGQAIYRQAGPPIHPMLPLCKIRWMKENRPEIFSKAFKWVSIKSFVLFHLTGEWAEDFSLASATGLWDNSRNQWSETAAGWAGIEIDRLPPPVPTLYRFPSVQKEIARATGLGVHTPVIAGASDGCLANLGSLARHAEDLVVTVGTSSAVRINLTHPIPDEKQRIFSYWLDEGQYVVGGASNNGGGVLDWLMKQVLSRRKSDIPDMLAGTKPGPENPIFLPYLFGERAPVWDAGARAAFIGMTPQHTKAHLLRS
;
A
#
# COMPACT_ATOMS: atom_id res chain seq x y z
N MET A 1 20.42 23.36 11.93
CA MET A 1 20.40 22.87 10.53
C MET A 1 18.98 22.64 10.05
N THR A 2 18.50 23.38 9.06
CA THR A 2 17.16 23.16 8.48
C THR A 2 17.07 21.84 7.70
N TYR A 3 16.06 21.01 7.99
CA TYR A 3 15.79 19.77 7.24
C TYR A 3 14.30 19.40 7.25
N ILE A 4 13.89 18.58 6.28
CA ILE A 4 12.57 17.95 6.22
C ILE A 4 12.70 16.49 6.61
N LEU A 5 11.81 16.01 7.50
CA LEU A 5 11.73 14.60 7.85
C LEU A 5 10.64 13.93 7.02
N ALA A 6 11.01 12.91 6.24
CA ALA A 6 10.07 12.05 5.54
C ALA A 6 9.98 10.69 6.26
N LEU A 7 8.76 10.23 6.51
CA LEU A 7 8.48 8.90 7.06
C LEU A 7 7.79 8.04 6.02
N ASP A 8 8.40 6.92 5.65
CA ASP A 8 7.84 5.91 4.76
C ASP A 8 7.39 4.69 5.57
N ILE A 9 6.10 4.59 5.85
CA ILE A 9 5.47 3.46 6.56
C ILE A 9 5.18 2.35 5.53
N GLY A 10 6.21 1.61 5.15
CA GLY A 10 6.10 0.48 4.24
C GLY A 10 5.56 -0.79 4.91
N THR A 11 5.33 -1.84 4.10
CA THR A 11 4.84 -3.12 4.62
C THR A 11 5.89 -3.89 5.45
N SER A 12 7.19 -3.79 5.18
CA SER A 12 8.22 -4.55 5.92
C SER A 12 9.02 -3.72 6.91
N ALA A 13 9.02 -2.41 6.74
CA ALA A 13 9.81 -1.51 7.57
C ALA A 13 9.30 -0.08 7.45
N LEU A 14 9.52 0.69 8.52
CA LEU A 14 9.54 2.13 8.49
C LEU A 14 10.92 2.60 8.01
N LYS A 15 10.94 3.60 7.13
CA LYS A 15 12.15 4.39 6.86
C LYS A 15 11.89 5.84 7.28
N ALA A 16 12.80 6.40 8.06
CA ALA A 16 12.81 7.81 8.41
C ALA A 16 14.03 8.46 7.75
N ILE A 17 13.81 9.46 6.91
CA ILE A 17 14.85 10.09 6.11
C ILE A 17 14.80 11.60 6.33
N ALA A 18 15.91 12.17 6.78
CA ALA A 18 16.09 13.61 6.87
C ALA A 18 16.72 14.13 5.57
N PHE A 19 16.08 15.11 4.95
CA PHE A 19 16.55 15.76 3.72
C PHE A 19 16.93 17.22 3.99
N SER A 20 18.06 17.65 3.42
CA SER A 20 18.40 19.08 3.34
C SER A 20 17.44 19.81 2.39
N PRO A 21 17.39 21.16 2.43
CA PRO A 21 16.61 21.94 1.47
C PRO A 21 16.97 21.66 0.00
N GLU A 22 18.21 21.24 -0.26
CA GLU A 22 18.73 20.85 -1.58
C GLU A 22 18.42 19.39 -1.96
N GLY A 23 17.63 18.68 -1.14
CA GLY A 23 17.24 17.29 -1.38
C GLY A 23 18.31 16.24 -1.04
N ARG A 24 19.39 16.63 -0.36
CA ARG A 24 20.44 15.68 0.05
C ARG A 24 19.99 14.90 1.28
N ILE A 25 20.25 13.59 1.28
CA ILE A 25 20.01 12.75 2.45
C ILE A 25 21.05 13.07 3.52
N LEU A 26 20.57 13.49 4.69
CA LEU A 26 21.40 13.80 5.86
C LEU A 26 21.48 12.61 6.81
N PHE A 27 20.33 12.03 7.13
CA PHE A 27 20.21 10.91 8.05
C PHE A 27 19.17 9.92 7.55
N ILE A 28 19.46 8.63 7.74
CA ILE A 28 18.51 7.54 7.49
C ILE A 28 18.42 6.69 8.76
N ARG A 29 17.20 6.38 9.17
CA ARG A 29 16.91 5.37 10.17
C ARG A 29 15.87 4.40 9.61
N LYS A 30 15.98 3.13 9.99
CA LYS A 30 15.07 2.07 9.57
C LYS A 30 14.64 1.27 10.79
N ALA A 31 13.38 0.85 10.81
CA ALA A 31 12.86 -0.10 11.78
C ALA A 31 12.02 -1.14 11.06
N ALA A 32 12.40 -2.41 11.20
CA ALA A 32 11.67 -3.52 10.59
C ALA A 32 10.39 -3.84 11.36
N PHE A 33 9.39 -4.32 10.63
CA PHE A 33 8.14 -4.86 11.16
C PHE A 33 7.95 -6.28 10.64
N SER A 34 7.38 -7.14 11.49
CA SER A 34 6.92 -8.47 11.08
C SER A 34 5.44 -8.42 10.72
N THR A 35 5.08 -9.03 9.60
CA THR A 35 3.69 -9.38 9.29
C THR A 35 3.43 -10.79 9.84
N ALA A 36 2.40 -10.91 10.67
CA ALA A 36 1.89 -12.19 11.15
C ALA A 36 0.88 -12.76 10.15
N PHE A 37 0.93 -14.07 9.95
CA PHE A 37 -0.03 -14.82 9.12
C PHE A 37 -0.73 -15.85 10.02
N PRO A 38 -1.65 -15.41 10.91
CA PRO A 38 -2.21 -16.28 11.95
C PRO A 38 -3.08 -17.40 11.36
N GLU A 39 -3.70 -17.15 10.22
CA GLU A 39 -4.55 -18.10 9.50
C GLU A 39 -4.33 -17.99 7.98
N PRO A 40 -4.67 -19.01 7.19
CA PRO A 40 -4.59 -18.93 5.74
C PRO A 40 -5.33 -17.71 5.17
N GLY A 41 -4.59 -16.84 4.49
CA GLY A 41 -5.13 -15.61 3.91
C GLY A 41 -5.19 -14.42 4.85
N HIS A 42 -4.81 -14.54 6.13
CA HIS A 42 -4.71 -13.40 7.04
C HIS A 42 -3.30 -12.81 6.99
N ALA A 43 -3.18 -11.48 7.00
CA ALA A 43 -1.89 -10.79 7.00
C ALA A 43 -1.94 -9.52 7.86
N GLU A 44 -1.43 -9.63 9.07
CA GLU A 44 -1.68 -8.68 10.16
C GLU A 44 -0.38 -8.07 10.71
N GLN A 45 -0.44 -6.81 11.12
CA GLN A 45 0.66 -6.10 11.78
C GLN A 45 0.20 -5.45 13.07
N SER A 46 1.11 -5.26 14.04
CA SER A 46 0.81 -4.55 15.28
C SER A 46 0.83 -3.03 15.04
N PRO A 47 -0.32 -2.32 15.15
CA PRO A 47 -0.34 -0.86 15.01
C PRO A 47 0.53 -0.18 16.09
N GLY A 48 0.54 -0.73 17.30
CA GLY A 48 1.36 -0.25 18.41
C GLY A 48 2.86 -0.35 18.14
N HIS A 49 3.34 -1.45 17.53
CA HIS A 49 4.74 -1.57 17.15
C HIS A 49 5.15 -0.58 16.07
N ILE A 50 4.28 -0.36 15.06
CA ILE A 50 4.52 0.63 14.00
C ILE A 50 4.58 2.03 14.60
N LEU A 51 3.62 2.41 15.46
CA LEU A 51 3.61 3.70 16.14
C LEU A 51 4.85 3.91 17.02
N ALA A 52 5.24 2.89 17.79
CA ALA A 52 6.44 2.94 18.62
C ALA A 52 7.70 3.15 17.77
N ALA A 53 7.80 2.48 16.62
CA ALA A 53 8.90 2.67 15.69
C ALA A 53 8.91 4.08 15.09
N VAL A 54 7.75 4.64 14.71
CA VAL A 54 7.64 6.02 14.24
C VAL A 54 8.19 6.99 15.28
N LYS A 55 7.67 6.94 16.52
CA LYS A 55 8.13 7.81 17.62
C LYS A 55 9.62 7.65 17.89
N LYS A 56 10.13 6.40 17.91
CA LYS A 56 11.55 6.10 18.14
C LYS A 56 12.45 6.66 17.03
N ASN A 57 12.07 6.52 15.76
CA ASN A 57 12.89 6.98 14.65
C ASN A 57 12.86 8.51 14.50
N ILE A 58 11.72 9.16 14.75
CA ILE A 58 11.65 10.63 14.86
C ILE A 58 12.65 11.11 15.92
N ARG A 59 12.60 10.54 17.12
CA ARG A 59 13.52 10.91 18.22
C ARG A 59 14.98 10.70 17.84
N HIS A 60 15.31 9.60 17.19
CA HIS A 60 16.68 9.33 16.76
C HIS A 60 17.16 10.37 15.75
N ILE A 61 16.37 10.65 14.71
CA ILE A 61 16.73 11.67 13.71
C ILE A 61 16.93 13.03 14.36
N ILE A 62 16.02 13.46 15.26
CA ILE A 62 16.12 14.75 15.94
C ILE A 62 17.38 14.82 16.81
N ARG A 63 17.69 13.74 17.55
CA ARG A 63 18.93 13.65 18.34
C ARG A 63 20.17 13.74 17.45
N ASP A 64 20.17 13.05 16.31
CA ASP A 64 21.32 13.03 15.40
C ASP A 64 21.49 14.36 14.65
N ALA A 65 20.40 15.09 14.39
CA ALA A 65 20.41 16.42 13.78
C ALA A 65 20.65 17.57 14.77
N GLY A 66 20.38 17.35 16.07
CA GLY A 66 20.54 18.34 17.14
C GLY A 66 19.36 19.32 17.32
N GLU A 67 18.38 19.33 16.41
CA GLU A 67 17.21 20.20 16.45
C GLU A 67 15.99 19.56 15.75
N PRO A 68 14.75 19.99 16.03
CA PRO A 68 13.55 19.47 15.36
C PRO A 68 13.52 19.82 13.86
N PRO A 69 12.85 19.00 13.02
CA PRO A 69 12.73 19.29 11.60
C PRO A 69 11.88 20.54 11.34
N ALA A 70 12.11 21.19 10.20
CA ALA A 70 11.28 22.29 9.71
C ALA A 70 9.86 21.82 9.32
N ALA A 71 9.71 20.56 8.88
CA ALA A 71 8.44 19.88 8.72
C ALA A 71 8.62 18.35 8.69
N LEU A 72 7.53 17.64 8.96
CA LEU A 72 7.41 16.19 8.85
C LEU A 72 6.34 15.87 7.78
N SER A 73 6.61 14.89 6.91
CA SER A 73 5.62 14.37 5.94
C SER A 73 5.66 12.85 5.83
N PHE A 74 4.61 12.25 5.28
CA PHE A 74 4.39 10.81 5.26
C PHE A 74 4.22 10.23 3.85
N SER A 75 4.83 9.06 3.65
CA SER A 75 4.49 8.04 2.66
C SER A 75 3.98 6.83 3.43
N SER A 76 2.93 6.17 2.97
CA SER A 76 2.40 4.98 3.65
C SER A 76 1.87 3.94 2.69
N ALA A 77 2.07 2.68 3.07
CA ALA A 77 1.44 1.54 2.41
C ALA A 77 -0.08 1.73 2.32
N MET A 78 -0.61 1.47 1.13
CA MET A 78 -2.04 1.50 0.86
C MET A 78 -2.80 0.31 1.50
N HIS A 79 -4.13 0.45 1.53
CA HIS A 79 -5.09 -0.63 1.79
C HIS A 79 -5.05 -1.24 3.20
N SER A 80 -4.30 -0.68 4.14
CA SER A 80 -4.36 -1.07 5.56
C SER A 80 -5.72 -0.74 6.16
N LEU A 81 -6.20 -1.55 7.10
CA LEU A 81 -7.40 -1.26 7.88
C LEU A 81 -7.17 -1.58 9.36
N ILE A 82 -7.57 -0.66 10.23
CA ILE A 82 -7.60 -0.82 11.69
C ILE A 82 -8.97 -0.36 12.19
N ALA A 83 -9.60 -1.15 13.04
CA ALA A 83 -10.75 -0.68 13.82
C ALA A 83 -10.23 -0.04 15.11
N VAL A 84 -10.72 1.15 15.46
CA VAL A 84 -10.31 1.88 16.68
C VAL A 84 -11.51 2.21 17.57
N ASP A 85 -11.29 2.32 18.87
CA ASP A 85 -12.27 2.87 19.82
C ASP A 85 -12.28 4.41 19.82
N GLU A 86 -13.16 4.99 20.63
CA GLU A 86 -13.34 6.43 20.80
C GLU A 86 -12.09 7.16 21.34
N ASN A 87 -11.20 6.43 22.02
CA ASN A 87 -9.94 6.95 22.57
C ASN A 87 -8.76 6.76 21.58
N GLY A 88 -9.03 6.21 20.40
CA GLY A 88 -8.03 5.86 19.38
C GLY A 88 -7.21 4.62 19.73
N GLY A 89 -7.65 3.81 20.69
CA GLY A 89 -7.10 2.48 20.93
C GLY A 89 -7.42 1.54 19.79
N ALA A 90 -6.44 0.76 19.32
CA ALA A 90 -6.65 -0.23 18.27
C ALA A 90 -7.43 -1.44 18.82
N LEU A 91 -8.60 -1.72 18.24
CA LEU A 91 -9.44 -2.89 18.54
C LEU A 91 -9.08 -4.10 17.68
N THR A 92 -8.34 -3.87 16.58
CA THR A 92 -7.81 -4.91 15.71
C THR A 92 -6.32 -4.71 15.46
N PRO A 93 -5.61 -5.76 15.03
CA PRO A 93 -4.39 -5.61 14.26
C PRO A 93 -4.61 -4.73 13.02
N CYS A 94 -3.52 -4.25 12.42
CA CYS A 94 -3.52 -3.62 11.11
C CYS A 94 -3.64 -4.71 10.02
N LEU A 95 -4.80 -4.77 9.37
CA LEU A 95 -5.07 -5.71 8.27
C LEU A 95 -4.42 -5.18 6.98
N THR A 96 -3.30 -5.77 6.57
CA THR A 96 -2.48 -5.27 5.46
C THR A 96 -3.11 -5.54 4.08
N TRP A 97 -2.54 -4.98 3.00
CA TRP A 97 -2.98 -5.25 1.62
C TRP A 97 -2.90 -6.73 1.22
N GLN A 98 -2.07 -7.53 1.89
CA GLN A 98 -1.94 -8.98 1.66
C GLN A 98 -3.07 -9.80 2.30
N ASP A 99 -3.90 -9.17 3.12
CA ASP A 99 -5.00 -9.84 3.78
C ASP A 99 -6.13 -10.14 2.80
N ASN A 100 -6.44 -11.42 2.67
CA ASN A 100 -7.37 -12.01 1.73
C ASN A 100 -8.60 -12.64 2.41
N ARG A 101 -8.85 -12.35 3.70
CA ARG A 101 -9.98 -12.96 4.44
C ARG A 101 -11.34 -12.65 3.81
N SER A 102 -11.44 -11.49 3.15
CA SER A 102 -12.64 -11.01 2.45
C SER A 102 -12.76 -11.51 1.00
N LYS A 103 -11.98 -12.53 0.58
CA LYS A 103 -11.94 -13.01 -0.82
C LYS A 103 -13.32 -13.35 -1.42
N ALA A 104 -14.18 -14.01 -0.66
CA ALA A 104 -15.50 -14.43 -1.13
C ALA A 104 -16.41 -13.22 -1.35
N LEU A 105 -16.40 -12.26 -0.42
CA LEU A 105 -17.14 -11.01 -0.51
C LEU A 105 -16.66 -10.16 -1.70
N ALA A 106 -15.35 -10.04 -1.88
CA ALA A 106 -14.77 -9.31 -2.99
C ALA A 106 -15.13 -9.93 -4.34
N ALA A 107 -15.10 -11.27 -4.46
CA ALA A 107 -15.49 -11.97 -5.68
C ALA A 107 -16.99 -11.77 -6.00
N GLY A 108 -17.85 -11.84 -4.99
CA GLY A 108 -19.28 -11.56 -5.14
C GLY A 108 -19.55 -10.13 -5.60
N LEU A 109 -18.92 -9.14 -4.95
CA LEU A 109 -19.07 -7.73 -5.32
C LEU A 109 -18.52 -7.43 -6.71
N ARG A 110 -17.32 -7.93 -7.05
CA ARG A 110 -16.67 -7.67 -8.35
C ARG A 110 -17.57 -8.04 -9.53
N ASN A 111 -18.31 -9.14 -9.39
CA ASN A 111 -19.20 -9.67 -10.42
C ASN A 111 -20.62 -9.10 -10.37
N SER A 112 -20.89 -8.12 -9.50
CA SER A 112 -22.21 -7.49 -9.36
C SER A 112 -22.27 -6.11 -10.03
N PRO A 113 -23.48 -5.62 -10.40
CA PRO A 113 -23.66 -4.26 -10.90
C PRO A 113 -23.17 -3.18 -9.92
N GLU A 114 -23.35 -3.41 -8.61
CA GLU A 114 -22.89 -2.52 -7.54
C GLU A 114 -21.36 -2.43 -7.53
N GLY A 115 -20.64 -3.54 -7.66
CA GLY A 115 -19.18 -3.52 -7.73
C GLY A 115 -18.66 -2.79 -8.96
N GLN A 116 -19.34 -2.90 -10.10
CA GLN A 116 -19.01 -2.13 -11.31
C GLN A 116 -19.26 -0.63 -11.13
N ALA A 117 -20.30 -0.25 -10.39
CA ALA A 117 -20.55 1.15 -10.04
C ALA A 117 -19.47 1.69 -9.09
N ILE A 118 -19.15 0.94 -8.03
CA ILE A 118 -18.09 1.31 -7.06
C ILE A 118 -16.73 1.41 -7.76
N TYR A 119 -16.38 0.47 -8.64
CA TYR A 119 -15.13 0.54 -9.40
C TYR A 119 -15.04 1.82 -10.24
N ARG A 120 -16.09 2.15 -11.00
CA ARG A 120 -16.13 3.35 -11.84
C ARG A 120 -16.02 4.64 -11.03
N GLN A 121 -16.57 4.64 -9.82
CA GLN A 121 -16.54 5.78 -8.92
C GLN A 121 -15.18 5.92 -8.20
N ALA A 122 -14.68 4.82 -7.63
CA ALA A 122 -13.52 4.84 -6.73
C ALA A 122 -12.18 4.67 -7.45
N GLY A 123 -12.12 3.90 -8.54
CA GLY A 123 -10.90 3.68 -9.33
C GLY A 123 -10.13 2.36 -9.09
N PRO A 124 -9.96 1.83 -7.87
CA PRO A 124 -9.31 0.54 -7.66
C PRO A 124 -10.21 -0.64 -8.02
N PRO A 125 -9.67 -1.71 -8.66
CA PRO A 125 -10.38 -2.96 -8.87
C PRO A 125 -10.90 -3.57 -7.58
N ILE A 126 -12.12 -4.13 -7.63
CA ILE A 126 -12.68 -4.85 -6.50
C ILE A 126 -11.82 -6.09 -6.23
N HIS A 127 -11.19 -6.10 -5.07
CA HIS A 127 -10.23 -7.10 -4.61
C HIS A 127 -10.25 -7.13 -3.07
N PRO A 128 -10.00 -8.29 -2.41
CA PRO A 128 -10.05 -8.40 -0.95
C PRO A 128 -9.09 -7.47 -0.18
N MET A 129 -8.05 -6.96 -0.86
CA MET A 129 -7.15 -5.95 -0.28
C MET A 129 -7.88 -4.69 0.15
N LEU A 130 -9.00 -4.33 -0.48
CA LEU A 130 -9.69 -3.07 -0.24
C LEU A 130 -10.28 -3.00 1.18
N PRO A 131 -10.02 -1.90 1.91
CA PRO A 131 -10.74 -1.55 3.15
C PRO A 131 -12.25 -1.75 3.06
N LEU A 132 -12.89 -1.38 1.94
CA LEU A 132 -14.31 -1.67 1.65
C LEU A 132 -14.70 -3.12 1.99
N CYS A 133 -14.00 -4.10 1.41
CA CYS A 133 -14.29 -5.52 1.57
C CYS A 133 -13.92 -6.03 2.98
N LYS A 134 -12.87 -5.47 3.59
CA LYS A 134 -12.43 -5.84 4.94
C LYS A 134 -13.42 -5.37 6.00
N ILE A 135 -13.95 -4.15 5.89
CA ILE A 135 -14.99 -3.62 6.80
C ILE A 135 -16.24 -4.51 6.71
N ARG A 136 -16.67 -4.86 5.49
CA ARG A 136 -17.81 -5.77 5.31
C ARG A 136 -17.57 -7.13 5.95
N TRP A 137 -16.37 -7.69 5.77
CA TRP A 137 -16.00 -8.96 6.40
C TRP A 137 -16.06 -8.88 7.93
N MET A 138 -15.57 -7.78 8.52
CA MET A 138 -15.63 -7.56 9.97
C MET A 138 -17.06 -7.51 10.48
N LYS A 139 -17.98 -6.89 9.73
CA LYS A 139 -19.41 -6.87 10.08
C LYS A 139 -20.00 -8.28 10.18
N GLU A 140 -19.67 -9.16 9.23
CA GLU A 140 -20.24 -10.50 9.13
C GLU A 140 -19.57 -11.51 10.06
N ASN A 141 -18.27 -11.37 10.31
CA ASN A 141 -17.48 -12.40 10.99
C ASN A 141 -17.05 -12.00 12.40
N ARG A 142 -16.99 -10.70 12.70
CA ARG A 142 -16.54 -10.13 13.99
C ARG A 142 -17.51 -9.04 14.50
N PRO A 143 -18.82 -9.33 14.59
CA PRO A 143 -19.85 -8.33 14.91
C PRO A 143 -19.61 -7.61 16.26
N GLU A 144 -18.95 -8.26 17.21
CA GLU A 144 -18.61 -7.71 18.51
C GLU A 144 -17.53 -6.62 18.45
N ILE A 145 -16.56 -6.75 17.54
CA ILE A 145 -15.58 -5.69 17.26
C ILE A 145 -16.24 -4.63 16.40
N PHE A 146 -17.02 -5.05 15.41
CA PHE A 146 -17.67 -4.14 14.49
C PHE A 146 -18.61 -3.16 15.20
N SER A 147 -19.35 -3.59 16.23
CA SER A 147 -20.23 -2.71 17.00
C SER A 147 -19.47 -1.73 17.90
N LYS A 148 -18.30 -2.12 18.41
CA LYS A 148 -17.45 -1.28 19.29
C LYS A 148 -16.58 -0.27 18.54
N ALA A 149 -16.32 -0.51 17.26
CA ALA A 149 -15.43 0.35 16.49
C ALA A 149 -16.03 1.76 16.33
N PHE A 150 -15.34 2.76 16.83
CA PHE A 150 -15.66 4.17 16.61
C PHE A 150 -15.32 4.58 15.19
N LYS A 151 -14.10 4.24 14.72
CA LYS A 151 -13.65 4.51 13.35
C LYS A 151 -12.90 3.35 12.72
N TRP A 152 -12.87 3.36 11.39
CA TRP A 152 -12.11 2.46 10.52
C TRP A 152 -11.04 3.25 9.80
N VAL A 153 -9.76 3.01 10.12
CA VAL A 153 -8.67 3.92 9.77
C VAL A 153 -7.50 3.20 9.11
N SER A 154 -6.75 3.90 8.25
CA SER A 154 -5.46 3.41 7.75
C SER A 154 -4.38 3.44 8.83
N ILE A 155 -3.26 2.76 8.61
CA ILE A 155 -2.09 2.83 9.52
C ILE A 155 -1.54 4.25 9.60
N LYS A 156 -1.62 5.03 8.51
CA LYS A 156 -1.18 6.42 8.50
C LYS A 156 -2.12 7.29 9.34
N SER A 157 -3.43 7.15 9.15
CA SER A 157 -4.45 7.85 9.96
C SER A 157 -4.31 7.53 11.44
N PHE A 158 -4.05 6.27 11.80
CA PHE A 158 -3.74 5.84 13.17
C PHE A 158 -2.49 6.55 13.73
N VAL A 159 -1.40 6.60 12.97
CA VAL A 159 -0.16 7.28 13.38
C VAL A 159 -0.38 8.79 13.51
N LEU A 160 -1.05 9.42 12.54
CA LEU A 160 -1.33 10.85 12.54
C LEU A 160 -2.16 11.23 13.77
N PHE A 161 -3.25 10.52 14.07
CA PHE A 161 -4.04 10.76 15.28
C PHE A 161 -3.18 10.69 16.55
N HIS A 162 -2.34 9.67 16.68
CA HIS A 162 -1.45 9.55 17.84
C HIS A 162 -0.30 10.57 17.89
N LEU A 163 -0.06 11.33 16.83
CA LEU A 163 0.92 12.43 16.81
C LEU A 163 0.24 13.79 17.01
N THR A 164 -0.94 14.01 16.45
CA THR A 164 -1.58 15.34 16.33
C THR A 164 -2.87 15.47 17.15
N GLY A 165 -3.51 14.35 17.47
CA GLY A 165 -4.81 14.30 18.15
C GLY A 165 -6.00 14.42 17.20
N GLU A 166 -5.75 14.49 15.89
CA GLU A 166 -6.77 14.72 14.87
C GLU A 166 -6.86 13.54 13.91
N TRP A 167 -8.08 13.08 13.64
CA TRP A 167 -8.33 12.08 12.61
C TRP A 167 -8.36 12.75 11.24
N ALA A 168 -7.58 12.20 10.30
CA ALA A 168 -7.63 12.59 8.91
C ALA A 168 -7.10 11.46 8.02
N GLU A 169 -7.71 11.28 6.84
CA GLU A 169 -7.20 10.43 5.77
C GLU A 169 -6.90 11.31 4.56
N ASP A 170 -5.71 11.21 3.97
CA ASP A 170 -5.43 12.00 2.77
C ASP A 170 -6.20 11.44 1.57
N PHE A 171 -6.54 12.30 0.60
CA PHE A 171 -7.27 11.88 -0.61
C PHE A 171 -6.56 10.75 -1.38
N SER A 172 -5.23 10.66 -1.34
CA SER A 172 -4.49 9.59 -2.03
C SER A 172 -4.76 8.23 -1.38
N LEU A 173 -4.63 8.10 -0.06
CA LEU A 173 -5.02 6.86 0.63
C LEU A 173 -6.52 6.61 0.60
N ALA A 174 -7.35 7.64 0.71
CA ALA A 174 -8.81 7.52 0.59
C ALA A 174 -9.19 6.88 -0.75
N SER A 175 -8.58 7.33 -1.87
CA SER A 175 -8.81 6.75 -3.20
C SER A 175 -8.45 5.26 -3.29
N ALA A 176 -7.56 4.77 -2.43
CA ALA A 176 -7.13 3.37 -2.38
C ALA A 176 -8.05 2.48 -1.50
N THR A 177 -9.14 3.00 -0.96
CA THR A 177 -10.01 2.26 0.00
C THR A 177 -11.14 1.47 -0.66
N GLY A 178 -11.57 1.88 -1.86
CA GLY A 178 -12.85 1.46 -2.45
C GLY A 178 -14.08 2.16 -1.85
N LEU A 179 -13.90 3.10 -0.92
CA LEU A 179 -14.95 3.90 -0.29
C LEU A 179 -14.99 5.35 -0.79
N TRP A 180 -14.14 5.71 -1.75
CA TRP A 180 -13.95 7.08 -2.21
C TRP A 180 -14.75 7.37 -3.49
N ASP A 181 -15.22 8.59 -3.62
CA ASP A 181 -15.80 9.15 -4.84
C ASP A 181 -14.82 10.14 -5.47
N ASN A 182 -14.14 9.73 -6.55
CA ASN A 182 -13.22 10.60 -7.27
C ASN A 182 -13.92 11.80 -7.93
N SER A 183 -15.21 11.70 -8.26
CA SER A 183 -15.93 12.79 -8.94
C SER A 183 -16.24 13.96 -7.99
N ARG A 184 -16.37 13.66 -6.69
CA ARG A 184 -16.73 14.62 -5.65
C ARG A 184 -15.62 14.89 -4.64
N ASN A 185 -14.54 14.12 -4.68
CA ASN A 185 -13.46 14.14 -3.69
C ASN A 185 -13.99 14.00 -2.25
N GLN A 186 -14.85 13.00 -2.02
CA GLN A 186 -15.41 12.68 -0.71
C GLN A 186 -15.65 11.18 -0.55
N TRP A 187 -15.97 10.74 0.66
CA TRP A 187 -16.45 9.39 0.90
C TRP A 187 -17.78 9.12 0.17
N SER A 188 -17.90 7.91 -0.41
CA SER A 188 -19.10 7.43 -1.12
C SER A 188 -20.08 6.79 -0.14
N GLU A 189 -21.25 7.39 0.02
CA GLU A 189 -22.36 6.83 0.82
C GLU A 189 -22.78 5.45 0.32
N THR A 190 -22.81 5.26 -1.00
CA THR A 190 -23.13 3.96 -1.62
C THR A 190 -22.13 2.89 -1.21
N ALA A 191 -20.83 3.19 -1.29
CA ALA A 191 -19.78 2.24 -0.93
C ALA A 191 -19.74 1.97 0.59
N ALA A 192 -19.91 3.02 1.41
CA ALA A 192 -20.00 2.91 2.87
C ALA A 192 -21.21 2.07 3.29
N GLY A 193 -22.38 2.31 2.69
CA GLY A 193 -23.60 1.54 2.90
C GLY A 193 -23.43 0.06 2.55
N TRP A 194 -22.73 -0.25 1.46
CA TRP A 194 -22.38 -1.64 1.11
C TRP A 194 -21.49 -2.29 2.18
N ALA A 195 -20.43 -1.60 2.62
CA ALA A 195 -19.59 -2.05 3.73
C ALA A 195 -20.36 -2.16 5.05
N GLY A 196 -21.50 -1.47 5.15
CA GLY A 196 -22.42 -1.51 6.28
C GLY A 196 -22.08 -0.53 7.39
N ILE A 197 -21.43 0.59 7.04
CA ILE A 197 -21.05 1.68 7.94
C ILE A 197 -21.61 3.03 7.45
N GLU A 198 -21.75 3.95 8.38
CA GLU A 198 -21.98 5.37 8.09
C GLU A 198 -20.64 6.09 7.83
N ILE A 199 -20.70 7.22 7.13
CA ILE A 199 -19.50 8.00 6.72
C ILE A 199 -18.73 8.55 7.93
N ASP A 200 -19.42 8.85 9.04
CA ASP A 200 -18.81 9.35 10.27
C ASP A 200 -17.89 8.33 10.97
N ARG A 201 -17.98 7.04 10.59
CA ARG A 201 -17.07 5.98 11.04
C ARG A 201 -15.76 5.93 10.23
N LEU A 202 -15.56 6.86 9.30
CA LEU A 202 -14.30 7.08 8.60
C LEU A 202 -13.60 8.35 9.11
N PRO A 203 -12.27 8.49 8.94
CA PRO A 203 -11.59 9.76 9.17
C PRO A 203 -12.10 10.84 8.19
N PRO A 204 -12.19 12.11 8.62
CA PRO A 204 -12.37 13.23 7.70
C PRO A 204 -11.33 13.19 6.56
N PRO A 205 -11.73 13.30 5.30
CA PRO A 205 -10.78 13.29 4.20
C PRO A 205 -10.13 14.68 4.05
N VAL A 206 -8.83 14.72 3.75
CA VAL A 206 -8.06 15.97 3.59
C VAL A 206 -7.13 15.93 2.36
N PRO A 207 -6.75 17.09 1.77
CA PRO A 207 -5.73 17.13 0.74
C PRO A 207 -4.38 16.57 1.22
N THR A 208 -3.53 16.09 0.31
CA THR A 208 -2.21 15.51 0.63
C THR A 208 -1.24 16.51 1.27
N LEU A 209 -1.42 17.81 0.99
CA LEU A 209 -0.67 18.90 1.60
C LEU A 209 -1.31 19.46 2.88
N TYR A 210 -2.37 18.82 3.41
CA TYR A 210 -2.99 19.27 4.65
C TYR A 210 -1.98 19.32 5.79
N ARG A 211 -1.93 20.48 6.47
CA ARG A 211 -1.06 20.74 7.59
C ARG A 211 -1.85 20.64 8.89
N PHE A 212 -1.46 19.71 9.75
CA PHE A 212 -2.07 19.58 11.06
C PHE A 212 -1.74 20.80 11.94
N PRO A 213 -2.69 21.26 12.78
CA PRO A 213 -2.50 22.46 13.59
C PRO A 213 -1.37 22.35 14.61
N SER A 214 -1.20 21.17 15.22
CA SER A 214 -0.19 20.95 16.26
C SER A 214 0.17 19.48 16.45
N VAL A 215 1.33 19.25 17.05
CA VAL A 215 1.74 17.96 17.62
C VAL A 215 1.28 17.92 19.09
N GLN A 216 0.72 16.79 19.54
CA GLN A 216 0.34 16.59 20.93
C GLN A 216 1.53 16.84 21.87
N LYS A 217 1.30 17.52 22.99
CA LYS A 217 2.38 17.98 23.90
C LYS A 217 3.22 16.84 24.44
N GLU A 218 2.60 15.71 24.73
CA GLU A 218 3.22 14.50 25.26
C GLU A 218 4.13 13.86 24.20
N ILE A 219 3.71 13.92 22.93
CA ILE A 219 4.47 13.42 21.79
C ILE A 219 5.66 14.33 21.49
N ALA A 220 5.45 15.66 21.50
CA ALA A 220 6.51 16.64 21.38
C ALA A 220 7.62 16.38 22.42
N ARG A 221 7.26 16.19 23.69
CA ARG A 221 8.21 15.83 24.76
C ARG A 221 8.90 14.48 24.52
N ALA A 222 8.16 13.45 24.11
CA ALA A 222 8.70 12.10 23.94
C ALA A 222 9.59 11.91 22.70
N THR A 223 9.44 12.78 21.70
CA THR A 223 10.13 12.68 20.42
C THR A 223 11.16 13.79 20.18
N GLY A 224 11.03 14.93 20.86
CA GLY A 224 11.83 16.13 20.58
C GLY A 224 11.25 17.01 19.47
N LEU A 225 10.07 16.70 18.95
CA LEU A 225 9.34 17.59 18.03
C LEU A 225 8.92 18.87 18.77
N GLY A 226 8.82 19.98 18.03
CA GLY A 226 8.13 21.16 18.51
C GLY A 226 6.61 20.95 18.45
N VAL A 227 5.87 21.53 19.40
CA VAL A 227 4.39 21.52 19.38
C VAL A 227 3.84 22.13 18.08
N HIS A 228 4.58 23.07 17.50
CA HIS A 228 4.24 23.75 16.24
C HIS A 228 5.02 23.21 15.02
N THR A 229 5.77 22.11 15.16
CA THR A 229 6.42 21.49 14.00
C THR A 229 5.33 21.09 12.99
N PRO A 230 5.35 21.63 11.76
CA PRO A 230 4.39 21.28 10.73
C PRO A 230 4.39 19.78 10.46
N VAL A 231 3.24 19.15 10.60
CA VAL A 231 2.99 17.78 10.15
C VAL A 231 2.11 17.86 8.91
N ILE A 232 2.61 17.32 7.80
CA ILE A 232 1.90 17.28 6.52
C ILE A 232 1.34 15.87 6.34
N ALA A 233 0.07 15.77 5.92
CA ALA A 233 -0.60 14.49 5.75
C ALA A 233 0.17 13.54 4.81
N GLY A 234 0.75 14.09 3.73
CA GLY A 234 1.44 13.31 2.72
C GLY A 234 0.47 12.42 1.94
N ALA A 235 0.98 11.37 1.31
CA ALA A 235 0.21 10.56 0.37
C ALA A 235 0.57 9.07 0.44
N SER A 236 -0.02 8.28 -0.45
CA SER A 236 0.25 6.86 -0.57
C SER A 236 1.64 6.55 -1.16
N ASP A 237 2.22 5.43 -0.76
CA ASP A 237 3.53 4.97 -1.23
C ASP A 237 3.58 4.77 -2.76
N GLY A 238 2.54 4.18 -3.34
CA GLY A 238 2.42 3.97 -4.78
C GLY A 238 2.44 5.27 -5.58
N CYS A 239 1.70 6.28 -5.13
CA CYS A 239 1.65 7.57 -5.81
C CYS A 239 2.95 8.37 -5.61
N LEU A 240 3.50 8.38 -4.39
CA LEU A 240 4.76 9.08 -4.10
C LEU A 240 5.98 8.44 -4.75
N ALA A 241 6.01 7.11 -4.88
CA ALA A 241 7.06 6.42 -5.63
C ALA A 241 7.02 6.81 -7.13
N ASN A 242 5.82 6.99 -7.68
CA ASN A 242 5.65 7.46 -9.05
C ASN A 242 6.15 8.89 -9.22
N LEU A 243 5.70 9.80 -8.35
CA LEU A 243 6.14 11.19 -8.32
C LEU A 243 7.66 11.33 -8.11
N GLY A 244 8.22 10.53 -7.20
CA GLY A 244 9.65 10.48 -6.90
C GLY A 244 10.51 9.91 -8.03
N SER A 245 9.91 9.19 -8.98
CA SER A 245 10.58 8.73 -10.21
C SER A 245 10.66 9.82 -11.28
N LEU A 246 10.18 11.04 -10.99
CA LEU A 246 10.09 12.18 -11.91
C LEU A 246 9.20 11.93 -13.13
N ALA A 247 8.38 10.88 -13.11
CA ALA A 247 7.29 10.71 -14.05
C ALA A 247 6.24 11.77 -13.74
N ARG A 248 6.08 12.74 -14.65
CA ARG A 248 5.19 13.92 -14.49
C ARG A 248 4.28 14.12 -15.70
N HIS A 249 4.57 13.45 -16.81
CA HIS A 249 3.83 13.55 -18.05
C HIS A 249 3.02 12.26 -18.29
N ALA A 250 1.98 12.37 -19.11
CA ALA A 250 1.11 11.23 -19.42
C ALA A 250 1.82 10.11 -20.20
N GLU A 251 2.93 10.45 -20.85
CA GLU A 251 3.77 9.55 -21.63
C GLU A 251 4.78 8.78 -20.76
N ASP A 252 4.98 9.20 -19.51
CA ASP A 252 5.94 8.57 -18.61
C ASP A 252 5.41 7.23 -18.09
N LEU A 253 6.12 6.15 -18.40
CA LEU A 253 5.85 4.82 -17.88
C LEU A 253 6.85 4.47 -16.77
N VAL A 254 6.35 4.27 -15.56
CA VAL A 254 7.16 3.81 -14.42
C VAL A 254 6.95 2.32 -14.23
N VAL A 255 8.02 1.55 -14.42
CA VAL A 255 8.05 0.11 -14.12
C VAL A 255 8.93 -0.13 -12.90
N THR A 256 8.32 -0.61 -11.82
CA THR A 256 9.05 -1.03 -10.61
C THR A 256 9.00 -2.54 -10.50
N VAL A 257 10.16 -3.20 -10.41
CA VAL A 257 10.26 -4.66 -10.17
C VAL A 257 11.10 -4.90 -8.92
N GLY A 258 10.43 -5.07 -7.79
CA GLY A 258 11.00 -5.53 -6.52
C GLY A 258 10.61 -6.99 -6.26
N THR A 259 10.30 -7.36 -5.01
CA THR A 259 9.68 -8.66 -4.70
C THR A 259 8.37 -8.83 -5.47
N SER A 260 7.54 -7.79 -5.48
CA SER A 260 6.38 -7.61 -6.37
C SER A 260 6.72 -6.62 -7.48
N SER A 261 5.82 -6.41 -8.44
CA SER A 261 6.00 -5.43 -9.52
C SER A 261 4.80 -4.50 -9.67
N ALA A 262 5.03 -3.36 -10.31
CA ALA A 262 3.98 -2.45 -10.70
C ALA A 262 4.37 -1.67 -11.96
N VAL A 263 3.37 -1.42 -12.80
CA VAL A 263 3.46 -0.56 -13.98
C VAL A 263 2.48 0.58 -13.77
N ARG A 264 2.96 1.82 -13.91
CA ARG A 264 2.20 3.03 -13.60
C ARG A 264 2.44 4.12 -14.65
N ILE A 265 1.40 4.91 -14.87
CA ILE A 265 1.41 6.16 -15.65
C ILE A 265 0.73 7.25 -14.82
N ASN A 266 1.01 8.52 -15.14
CA ASN A 266 0.27 9.64 -14.58
C ASN A 266 -0.79 10.11 -15.56
N LEU A 267 -1.97 10.43 -15.09
CA LEU A 267 -3.04 10.99 -15.91
C LEU A 267 -3.75 12.11 -15.15
N THR A 268 -4.55 12.89 -15.89
CA THR A 268 -5.35 13.98 -15.30
C THR A 268 -6.76 13.55 -14.89
N HIS A 269 -7.12 12.31 -15.21
CA HIS A 269 -8.42 11.72 -14.95
C HIS A 269 -8.28 10.21 -14.73
N PRO A 270 -9.21 9.59 -13.97
CA PRO A 270 -9.25 8.14 -13.85
C PRO A 270 -9.62 7.50 -15.20
N ILE A 271 -9.07 6.31 -15.49
CA ILE A 271 -9.48 5.51 -16.66
C ILE A 271 -10.43 4.41 -16.21
N PRO A 272 -11.67 4.37 -16.74
CA PRO A 272 -12.54 3.23 -16.55
C PRO A 272 -12.06 2.04 -17.39
N ASP A 273 -11.91 0.87 -16.78
CA ASP A 273 -11.78 -0.41 -17.48
C ASP A 273 -12.94 -1.33 -17.10
N GLU A 274 -13.79 -1.69 -18.06
CA GLU A 274 -14.96 -2.56 -17.82
C GLU A 274 -14.60 -3.89 -17.17
N LYS A 275 -13.37 -4.37 -17.39
CA LYS A 275 -12.83 -5.61 -16.81
C LYS A 275 -12.17 -5.41 -15.44
N GLN A 276 -12.10 -4.18 -14.95
CA GLN A 276 -11.47 -3.79 -13.68
C GLN A 276 -10.03 -4.30 -13.55
N ARG A 277 -9.19 -4.10 -14.57
CA ARG A 277 -7.80 -4.58 -14.59
C ARG A 277 -6.80 -3.54 -14.13
N ILE A 278 -7.17 -2.26 -14.20
CA ILE A 278 -6.32 -1.14 -13.82
C ILE A 278 -6.91 -0.41 -12.62
N PHE A 279 -6.04 0.08 -11.75
CA PHE A 279 -6.39 1.05 -10.71
C PHE A 279 -6.24 2.47 -11.24
N SER A 280 -7.02 3.39 -10.66
CA SER A 280 -6.78 4.82 -10.72
C SER A 280 -6.75 5.37 -9.30
N TYR A 281 -5.60 5.84 -8.83
CA TYR A 281 -5.43 6.43 -7.51
C TYR A 281 -5.19 7.93 -7.61
N TRP A 282 -5.84 8.69 -6.74
CA TRP A 282 -5.65 10.14 -6.65
C TRP A 282 -4.27 10.46 -6.04
N LEU A 283 -3.59 11.49 -6.51
CA LEU A 283 -2.34 12.00 -5.91
C LEU A 283 -2.45 13.47 -5.54
N ASP A 284 -2.91 14.29 -6.48
CA ASP A 284 -3.17 15.71 -6.28
C ASP A 284 -4.28 16.18 -7.23
N GLU A 285 -4.69 17.45 -7.13
CA GLU A 285 -5.66 18.05 -8.04
C GLU A 285 -5.23 17.85 -9.50
N GLY A 286 -6.08 17.16 -10.27
CA GLY A 286 -5.79 16.82 -11.66
C GLY A 286 -4.62 15.84 -11.85
N GLN A 287 -4.24 15.06 -10.83
CA GLN A 287 -3.18 14.05 -10.91
C GLN A 287 -3.64 12.71 -10.36
N TYR A 288 -3.66 11.72 -11.24
CA TYR A 288 -3.98 10.33 -10.95
C TYR A 288 -2.82 9.43 -11.34
N VAL A 289 -2.51 8.47 -10.48
CA VAL A 289 -1.58 7.39 -10.78
C VAL A 289 -2.40 6.17 -11.19
N VAL A 290 -2.28 5.81 -12.46
CA VAL A 290 -3.07 4.75 -13.10
C VAL A 290 -2.14 3.59 -13.45
N GLY A 291 -2.58 2.36 -13.21
CA GLY A 291 -1.71 1.23 -13.47
C GLY A 291 -2.19 -0.13 -13.01
N GLY A 292 -1.25 -1.07 -13.00
CA GLY A 292 -1.44 -2.43 -12.53
C GLY A 292 -0.33 -2.84 -11.59
N ALA A 293 -0.69 -3.44 -10.47
CA ALA A 293 0.25 -4.06 -9.53
C ALA A 293 0.20 -5.57 -9.71
N SER A 294 1.36 -6.22 -9.83
CA SER A 294 1.49 -7.68 -9.85
C SER A 294 2.19 -8.14 -8.58
N ASN A 295 1.67 -9.22 -7.98
CA ASN A 295 2.28 -9.85 -6.82
C ASN A 295 3.61 -10.55 -7.19
N ASN A 296 3.78 -10.88 -8.47
CA ASN A 296 4.77 -11.81 -8.96
C ASN A 296 5.89 -11.09 -9.71
N GLY A 297 6.74 -10.40 -8.94
CA GLY A 297 7.96 -9.75 -9.45
C GLY A 297 9.20 -10.61 -9.27
N GLY A 298 10.28 -10.01 -8.76
CA GLY A 298 11.54 -10.70 -8.48
C GLY A 298 11.46 -11.78 -7.39
N GLY A 299 10.37 -11.82 -6.61
CA GLY A 299 10.10 -12.91 -5.66
C GLY A 299 9.90 -14.27 -6.34
N VAL A 300 9.38 -14.28 -7.58
CA VAL A 300 9.25 -15.49 -8.39
C VAL A 300 10.61 -16.03 -8.80
N LEU A 301 11.52 -15.13 -9.21
CA LEU A 301 12.90 -15.49 -9.53
C LEU A 301 13.65 -15.97 -8.28
N ASP A 302 13.43 -15.35 -7.11
CA ASP A 302 13.96 -15.85 -5.84
C ASP A 302 13.49 -17.27 -5.53
N TRP A 303 12.20 -17.56 -5.71
CA TRP A 303 11.64 -18.88 -5.53
C TRP A 303 12.26 -19.89 -6.50
N LEU A 304 12.31 -19.57 -7.80
CA LEU A 304 12.82 -20.49 -8.83
C LEU A 304 14.28 -20.84 -8.55
N MET A 305 15.12 -19.83 -8.31
CA MET A 305 16.55 -20.03 -8.03
C MET A 305 16.78 -20.87 -6.77
N LYS A 306 16.07 -20.55 -5.67
CA LYS A 306 16.30 -21.22 -4.38
C LYS A 306 15.64 -22.59 -4.29
N GLN A 307 14.35 -22.68 -4.62
CA GLN A 307 13.52 -23.85 -4.33
C GLN A 307 13.56 -24.89 -5.45
N VAL A 308 13.66 -24.47 -6.72
CA VAL A 308 13.58 -25.39 -7.87
C VAL A 308 14.97 -25.71 -8.40
N LEU A 309 15.80 -24.68 -8.60
CA LEU A 309 17.11 -24.83 -9.24
C LEU A 309 18.23 -25.12 -8.24
N SER A 310 18.04 -24.79 -6.96
CA SER A 310 19.08 -24.88 -5.91
C SER A 310 20.35 -24.13 -6.29
N ARG A 311 20.19 -22.90 -6.77
CA ARG A 311 21.24 -22.02 -7.29
C ARG A 311 21.13 -20.61 -6.69
N ARG A 312 22.21 -19.83 -6.80
CA ARG A 312 22.23 -18.43 -6.40
C ARG A 312 21.91 -17.55 -7.60
N LYS A 313 21.29 -16.40 -7.38
CA LYS A 313 21.02 -15.42 -8.45
C LYS A 313 22.27 -14.98 -9.22
N SER A 314 23.45 -15.02 -8.58
CA SER A 314 24.74 -14.75 -9.23
C SER A 314 25.06 -15.73 -10.36
N ASP A 315 24.47 -16.93 -10.35
CA ASP A 315 24.75 -17.99 -11.30
C ASP A 315 23.90 -17.84 -12.60
N ILE A 316 22.95 -16.89 -12.64
CA ILE A 316 22.03 -16.68 -13.77
C ILE A 316 22.75 -16.46 -15.12
N PRO A 317 23.78 -15.59 -15.22
CA PRO A 317 24.46 -15.35 -16.49
C PRO A 317 25.03 -16.64 -17.10
N ASP A 318 25.70 -17.45 -16.29
CA ASP A 318 26.30 -18.72 -16.72
C ASP A 318 25.24 -19.74 -17.12
N MET A 319 24.14 -19.81 -16.36
CA MET A 319 23.04 -20.71 -16.66
C MET A 319 22.32 -20.36 -17.97
N LEU A 320 22.30 -19.08 -18.36
CA LEU A 320 21.64 -18.61 -19.57
C LEU A 320 22.57 -18.47 -20.79
N ALA A 321 23.89 -18.66 -20.63
CA ALA A 321 24.89 -18.40 -21.68
C ALA A 321 24.65 -19.15 -23.01
N GLY A 322 23.98 -20.31 -22.96
CA GLY A 322 23.64 -21.12 -24.14
C GLY A 322 22.18 -21.12 -24.56
N THR A 323 21.29 -20.42 -23.85
CA THR A 323 19.85 -20.45 -24.10
C THR A 323 19.36 -19.12 -24.64
N LYS A 324 18.83 -19.15 -25.87
CA LYS A 324 18.24 -17.98 -26.52
C LYS A 324 16.75 -17.85 -26.15
N PRO A 325 16.20 -16.64 -26.12
CA PRO A 325 14.75 -16.46 -26.06
C PRO A 325 14.15 -16.95 -27.39
N GLY A 326 13.10 -17.75 -27.34
CA GLY A 326 12.44 -18.26 -28.54
C GLY A 326 11.15 -19.02 -28.22
N PRO A 327 10.34 -19.33 -29.23
CA PRO A 327 9.07 -20.05 -29.08
C PRO A 327 9.26 -21.50 -28.57
N GLU A 328 10.49 -22.01 -28.66
CA GLU A 328 10.88 -23.30 -28.12
C GLU A 328 10.89 -23.32 -26.58
N ASN A 329 10.92 -22.17 -25.91
CA ASN A 329 10.88 -22.14 -24.44
C ASN A 329 9.46 -22.47 -23.94
N PRO A 330 9.31 -23.25 -22.86
CA PRO A 330 7.99 -23.44 -22.26
C PRO A 330 7.42 -22.11 -21.79
N ILE A 331 6.09 -21.97 -21.78
CA ILE A 331 5.44 -20.77 -21.23
C ILE A 331 5.40 -20.93 -19.73
N PHE A 332 5.88 -19.92 -18.99
CA PHE A 332 5.74 -19.87 -17.54
C PHE A 332 4.69 -18.84 -17.12
N LEU A 333 3.66 -19.30 -16.42
CA LEU A 333 2.71 -18.43 -15.72
C LEU A 333 3.27 -18.18 -14.31
N PRO A 334 3.60 -16.93 -13.93
CA PRO A 334 4.38 -16.66 -12.72
C PRO A 334 3.56 -16.55 -11.43
N TYR A 335 2.29 -16.99 -11.41
CA TYR A 335 1.31 -16.67 -10.37
C TYR A 335 1.49 -17.46 -9.06
N LEU A 336 2.68 -17.44 -8.46
CA LEU A 336 2.98 -18.14 -7.20
C LEU A 336 2.19 -17.61 -6.01
N PHE A 337 1.91 -16.30 -5.99
CA PHE A 337 1.28 -15.61 -4.87
C PHE A 337 -0.16 -15.18 -5.17
N GLY A 338 -0.89 -15.98 -5.96
CA GLY A 338 -2.09 -15.49 -6.67
C GLY A 338 -1.71 -14.37 -7.62
N GLU A 339 -2.66 -13.61 -8.15
CA GLU A 339 -2.32 -12.43 -8.94
C GLU A 339 -3.36 -11.31 -8.86
N ARG A 340 -2.86 -10.06 -8.84
CA ARG A 340 -3.65 -8.85 -9.09
C ARG A 340 -3.61 -8.56 -10.59
N ALA A 341 -3.06 -7.44 -11.03
CA ALA A 341 -2.99 -7.17 -12.46
C ALA A 341 -2.11 -8.22 -13.18
N PRO A 342 -2.51 -8.69 -14.38
CA PRO A 342 -3.70 -8.27 -15.13
C PRO A 342 -4.95 -9.13 -14.89
N VAL A 343 -4.87 -10.26 -14.20
CA VAL A 343 -5.94 -11.28 -14.14
C VAL A 343 -6.91 -11.13 -12.97
N TRP A 344 -6.44 -10.52 -11.88
CA TRP A 344 -7.15 -10.26 -10.62
C TRP A 344 -7.80 -11.50 -10.00
N ASP A 345 -7.01 -12.56 -9.93
CA ASP A 345 -7.40 -13.83 -9.36
C ASP A 345 -6.45 -14.20 -8.20
N ALA A 346 -6.93 -14.05 -6.97
CA ALA A 346 -6.20 -14.46 -5.76
C ALA A 346 -5.99 -16.00 -5.70
N GLY A 347 -6.77 -16.77 -6.46
CA GLY A 347 -6.66 -18.21 -6.63
C GLY A 347 -5.65 -18.64 -7.70
N ALA A 348 -5.08 -17.73 -8.48
CA ALA A 348 -4.14 -18.06 -9.54
C ALA A 348 -2.91 -18.83 -9.02
N ARG A 349 -2.36 -19.72 -9.85
CA ARG A 349 -1.22 -20.58 -9.54
C ARG A 349 -0.19 -20.56 -10.67
N ALA A 350 1.07 -20.78 -10.31
CA ALA A 350 2.14 -20.85 -11.29
C ALA A 350 2.09 -22.16 -12.10
N ALA A 351 2.50 -22.11 -13.37
CA ALA A 351 2.51 -23.28 -14.25
C ALA A 351 3.57 -23.15 -15.35
N PHE A 352 4.22 -24.27 -15.69
CA PHE A 352 4.98 -24.42 -16.94
C PHE A 352 4.12 -25.16 -17.96
N ILE A 353 3.95 -24.59 -19.15
CA ILE A 353 3.09 -25.09 -20.21
C ILE A 353 3.94 -25.37 -21.46
N GLY A 354 3.71 -26.51 -22.12
CA GLY A 354 4.40 -26.88 -23.36
C GLY A 354 5.77 -27.53 -23.14
N MET A 355 6.00 -28.20 -22.02
CA MET A 355 7.28 -28.87 -21.77
C MET A 355 7.52 -30.10 -22.66
N THR A 356 8.75 -30.26 -23.14
CA THR A 356 9.25 -31.42 -23.90
C THR A 356 10.56 -31.94 -23.28
N PRO A 357 11.03 -33.15 -23.62
CA PRO A 357 12.30 -33.69 -23.11
C PRO A 357 13.55 -32.86 -23.46
N GLN A 358 13.49 -31.96 -24.43
CA GLN A 358 14.59 -31.09 -24.84
C GLN A 358 14.82 -29.92 -23.86
N HIS A 359 13.84 -29.59 -23.02
CA HIS A 359 13.96 -28.47 -22.09
C HIS A 359 14.86 -28.82 -20.90
N THR A 360 15.72 -27.86 -20.57
CA THR A 360 16.69 -27.93 -19.49
C THR A 360 16.38 -26.88 -18.42
N LYS A 361 17.09 -26.93 -17.29
CA LYS A 361 17.02 -25.88 -16.25
C LYS A 361 17.22 -24.46 -16.80
N ALA A 362 18.02 -24.30 -17.86
CA ALA A 362 18.25 -23.02 -18.50
C ALA A 362 17.00 -22.52 -19.26
N HIS A 363 16.26 -23.42 -19.91
CA HIS A 363 14.98 -23.10 -20.54
C HIS A 363 13.95 -22.68 -19.48
N LEU A 364 13.85 -23.44 -18.38
CA LEU A 364 12.95 -23.11 -17.26
C LEU A 364 13.28 -21.77 -16.58
N LEU A 365 14.56 -21.39 -16.52
CA LEU A 365 15.00 -20.09 -15.99
C LEU A 365 14.73 -18.93 -16.95
N ARG A 366 14.74 -19.21 -18.26
CA ARG A 366 14.52 -18.21 -19.30
C ARG A 366 13.04 -17.88 -19.48
N SER A 367 12.20 -18.91 -19.36
CA SER A 367 10.74 -18.86 -19.29
C SER A 367 10.26 -18.11 -18.05
#